data_AF-A0A5C3KH71-F1
#
_entry.id   AF-A0A5C3KH71-F1
#
_cell.length_a   1.000
_cell.length_b   1.000
_cell.length_c   1.000
_cell.angle_alpha   90.00
_cell.angle_beta   90.00
_cell.angle_gamma   90.00
#
_symmetry.space_group_name_H-M   'P 1'
#
loop_
_entity.id
_entity.type
_entity.pdbx_description
1 polymer ?
#
loop_
_entity_poly.entity_id
_entity_poly.type
_entity_poly.pdbx_seq_one_letter_code
_entity_poly.pdbx_strand_id
1 'polypeptide(L)'
;MEFVPQSLNEYAFSHIDSIPTLLRQMFEAVSYLHSHDIVHGDLNPGNVRVRASGVIALVDFGLSRVSSGEPNPKTISNLNPRFAAPVWRTRLG
;
A
#
# COMPACT_ATOMS: atom_id res chain seq x y z
N MET A 1 4.45 19.18 1.87
CA MET A 1 3.55 18.02 1.66
C MET A 1 2.22 18.37 2.32
N GLU A 2 1.13 18.31 1.57
CA GLU A 2 -0.22 18.54 2.10
C GLU A 2 -0.51 17.47 3.17
N PHE A 3 -0.93 17.90 4.36
CA PHE A 3 -1.31 16.98 5.44
C PHE A 3 -2.56 16.24 4.98
N VAL A 4 -2.47 14.93 4.79
CA VAL A 4 -3.60 14.09 4.38
C VAL A 4 -4.12 13.40 5.64
N PRO A 5 -5.24 13.85 6.24
CA PRO A 5 -5.52 13.60 7.64
C PRO A 5 -6.08 12.20 7.94
N GLN A 6 -6.61 11.48 6.95
CA GLN A 6 -7.39 10.25 7.20
C GLN A 6 -6.77 9.02 6.52
N SER A 7 -6.78 7.91 7.26
CA SER A 7 -6.48 6.58 6.72
C SER A 7 -7.62 6.08 5.83
N LEU A 8 -7.32 5.12 4.95
CA LEU A 8 -8.33 4.51 4.09
C LEU A 8 -9.49 3.87 4.88
N ASN A 9 -9.20 3.27 6.04
CA ASN A 9 -10.24 2.67 6.87
C ASN A 9 -11.21 3.72 7.40
N GLU A 10 -10.71 4.81 7.99
CA GLU A 10 -11.54 5.89 8.53
C GLU A 10 -12.45 6.52 7.47
N TYR A 11 -11.91 6.74 6.27
CA TYR A 11 -12.68 7.30 5.16
C TYR A 11 -13.74 6.31 4.64
N ALA A 12 -13.38 5.04 4.44
CA ALA A 12 -14.28 4.03 3.89
C ALA A 12 -15.47 3.72 4.80
N PHE A 13 -15.32 3.78 6.13
CA PHE A 13 -16.43 3.56 7.07
C PHE A 13 -17.55 4.59 6.94
N SER A 14 -17.22 5.82 6.53
CA SER A 14 -18.19 6.90 6.34
C SER A 14 -18.63 7.07 4.87
N HIS A 15 -17.94 6.43 3.92
CA HIS A 15 -18.15 6.60 2.48
C HIS A 15 -18.14 5.26 1.74
N ILE A 16 -19.02 4.32 2.13
CA ILE A 16 -19.04 2.97 1.55
C ILE A 16 -19.22 2.98 0.01
N ASP A 17 -19.99 3.92 -0.51
CA ASP A 17 -20.22 4.08 -1.96
C ASP A 17 -18.97 4.50 -2.75
N SER A 18 -17.96 5.03 -2.05
CA SER A 18 -16.68 5.42 -2.67
C SER A 18 -15.72 4.26 -2.87
N ILE A 19 -15.97 3.09 -2.25
CA ILE A 19 -15.05 1.93 -2.26
C ILE A 19 -14.63 1.53 -3.69
N PRO A 20 -15.54 1.40 -4.68
CA PRO A 20 -15.14 1.06 -6.05
C PRO A 20 -14.15 2.07 -6.64
N THR A 21 -14.38 3.36 -6.40
CA THR A 21 -13.50 4.45 -6.88
C THR A 21 -12.15 4.43 -6.18
N LEU A 22 -12.11 4.16 -4.86
CA LEU A 22 -10.87 4.06 -4.10
C LEU A 22 -10.04 2.85 -4.53
N LEU A 23 -10.68 1.70 -4.80
CA LEU A 23 -10.01 0.51 -5.33
C LEU A 23 -9.42 0.76 -6.73
N ARG A 24 -10.17 1.42 -7.61
CA ARG A 24 -9.65 1.81 -8.94
C ARG A 24 -8.39 2.66 -8.81
N GLN A 25 -8.41 3.69 -7.97
CA GLN A 25 -7.24 4.55 -7.74
C GLN A 25 -6.06 3.75 -7.15
N MET A 26 -6.33 2.78 -6.26
CA MET A 26 -5.31 1.91 -5.69
C MET A 26 -4.63 1.07 -6.78
N PHE A 27 -5.41 0.46 -7.67
CA PHE A 27 -4.85 -0.31 -8.79
C PHE A 27 -4.07 0.56 -9.76
N GLU A 28 -4.52 1.79 -10.02
CA GLU A 28 -3.78 2.75 -10.86
C GLU A 28 -2.43 3.14 -10.23
N ALA A 29 -2.41 3.46 -8.94
CA ALA A 29 -1.19 3.79 -8.23
C ALA A 29 -0.21 2.61 -8.21
N VAL A 30 -0.70 1.39 -7.95
CA VAL A 30 0.13 0.17 -7.98
C VAL A 30 0.63 -0.13 -9.39
N SER A 31 -0.21 0.01 -10.41
CA SER A 31 0.19 -0.16 -11.81
C SER A 31 1.28 0.83 -12.21
N TYR A 32 1.19 2.08 -11.74
CA TYR A 32 2.22 3.09 -11.96
C TYR A 32 3.55 2.71 -11.30
N LEU A 33 3.53 2.24 -10.05
CA LEU A 33 4.76 1.77 -9.39
C LEU A 33 5.38 0.59 -10.14
N HIS A 34 4.56 -0.38 -10.51
CA HIS A 34 5.03 -1.56 -11.24
C HIS A 34 5.57 -1.23 -12.63
N SER A 35 5.04 -0.20 -13.32
CA SER A 35 5.61 0.24 -14.61
C SER A 35 6.97 0.93 -14.48
N HIS A 36 7.40 1.24 -13.26
CA HIS A 36 8.73 1.79 -12.93
C HIS A 36 9.58 0.78 -12.17
N ASP A 37 9.23 -0.52 -12.23
CA ASP A 37 9.89 -1.61 -11.51
C ASP A 37 9.91 -1.43 -9.98
N ILE A 38 8.99 -0.66 -9.40
CA ILE A 38 8.93 -0.43 -7.95
C ILE A 38 7.87 -1.33 -7.34
N VAL A 39 8.25 -2.14 -6.36
CA VAL A 39 7.33 -2.88 -5.48
C VAL A 39 7.20 -2.11 -4.18
N HIS A 40 5.98 -1.73 -3.78
CA HIS A 40 5.74 -1.00 -2.53
C HIS A 40 6.16 -1.81 -1.27
N GLY A 41 5.86 -3.11 -1.25
CA GLY A 41 6.29 -4.04 -0.19
C GLY A 41 5.38 -4.09 1.05
N ASP A 42 4.67 -3.00 1.37
CA ASP A 42 3.75 -2.94 2.52
C ASP A 42 2.41 -2.25 2.20
N LEU A 43 1.69 -2.74 1.18
CA LEU A 43 0.36 -2.20 0.86
C LEU A 43 -0.67 -2.67 1.90
N ASN A 44 -1.17 -1.73 2.68
CA ASN A 44 -2.24 -1.94 3.66
C ASN A 44 -3.05 -0.64 3.85
N PRO A 45 -4.27 -0.69 4.44
CA PRO A 45 -5.09 0.50 4.63
C PRO A 45 -4.45 1.61 5.48
N GLY A 46 -3.50 1.27 6.35
CA GLY A 46 -2.72 2.23 7.15
C GLY A 46 -1.69 3.01 6.34
N ASN A 47 -1.25 2.46 5.20
CA ASN A 47 -0.31 3.08 4.25
C ASN A 47 -1.01 3.73 3.05
N VAL A 48 -2.33 3.92 3.15
CA VAL A 48 -3.13 4.65 2.17
C VAL A 48 -3.78 5.82 2.88
N ARG A 49 -3.55 7.02 2.34
CA ARG A 49 -4.16 8.26 2.83
C ARG A 49 -5.22 8.73 1.86
N VAL A 50 -6.33 9.24 2.37
CA VAL A 50 -7.42 9.77 1.54
C VAL A 50 -7.57 11.27 1.81
N ARG A 51 -7.49 12.08 0.75
CA ARG A 51 -7.73 13.52 0.81
C ARG A 51 -9.21 13.80 0.97
N ALA A 52 -9.56 15.01 1.43
CA ALA A 52 -10.95 15.46 1.49
C ALA A 52 -11.66 15.41 0.11
N SER A 53 -10.90 15.48 -0.98
CA SER A 53 -11.40 15.32 -2.36
C SER A 53 -11.70 13.86 -2.76
N GLY A 54 -11.44 12.88 -1.90
CA GLY A 54 -11.58 11.45 -2.23
C GLY A 54 -10.43 10.87 -3.06
N VAL A 55 -9.33 11.62 -3.21
CA VAL A 55 -8.12 11.17 -3.92
C VAL A 55 -7.19 10.46 -2.95
N ILE A 56 -6.71 9.27 -3.31
CA ILE A 56 -5.79 8.51 -2.48
C ILE A 56 -4.33 8.91 -2.72
N ALA A 57 -3.49 8.68 -1.71
CA ALA A 57 -2.04 8.69 -1.83
C ALA A 57 -1.46 7.49 -1.09
N LEU A 58 -0.56 6.76 -1.75
CA LEU A 58 0.26 5.74 -1.09
C LEU A 58 1.35 6.44 -0.26
N VAL A 59 1.59 5.94 0.95
CA VAL A 59 2.62 6.44 1.86
C VAL A 59 3.43 5.27 2.42
N ASP A 60 4.54 5.60 3.07
CA ASP A 60 5.46 4.63 3.68
C ASP A 60 6.10 3.65 2.69
N PHE A 61 7.12 4.16 2.00
CA PHE A 61 7.95 3.39 1.07
C PHE A 61 9.13 2.70 1.77
N GLY A 62 9.09 2.55 3.10
CA GLY A 62 10.21 2.00 3.89
C GLY A 62 10.57 0.55 3.52
N LEU A 63 9.60 -0.21 3.01
CA LEU A 63 9.79 -1.58 2.52
C LEU A 63 9.82 -1.68 0.98
N SER A 64 9.84 -0.55 0.29
CA SER A 64 9.83 -0.53 -1.18
C SER A 64 11.17 -0.93 -1.77
N ARG A 65 11.11 -1.57 -2.94
CA ARG A 65 12.31 -2.06 -3.65
C ARG A 65 12.13 -2.01 -5.17
N VAL A 66 13.25 -2.00 -5.88
CA VAL A 66 13.27 -2.29 -7.31
C VAL A 66 13.06 -3.80 -7.52
N SER A 67 12.17 -4.17 -8.44
CA SER A 67 11.71 -5.54 -8.70
C SER A 67 12.86 -6.50 -9.04
N SER A 68 13.90 -5.99 -9.73
CA SER A 68 15.11 -6.74 -10.10
C SER A 68 16.07 -7.02 -8.93
N GLY A 69 15.85 -6.42 -7.76
CA GLY A 69 16.64 -6.69 -6.56
C GLY A 69 16.06 -7.83 -5.72
N GLU A 70 16.92 -8.68 -5.17
CA GLU A 70 16.51 -9.65 -4.14
C GLU A 70 15.83 -8.92 -2.96
N PRO A 71 14.76 -9.50 -2.38
CA PRO A 71 14.13 -8.90 -1.20
C PRO A 71 15.15 -8.78 -0.08
N ASN A 72 15.34 -7.57 0.45
CA ASN A 72 16.19 -7.35 1.61
C ASN A 72 15.67 -8.20 2.78
N PRO A 73 16.52 -8.94 3.52
CA PRO A 73 16.10 -9.67 4.72
C PRO A 73 15.29 -8.82 5.71
N LYS A 74 15.59 -7.52 5.81
CA LYS A 74 14.82 -6.53 6.61
C LYS A 74 13.41 -6.30 6.09
N THR A 75 13.21 -6.39 4.78
CA THR A 75 11.87 -6.33 4.18
C THR A 75 11.05 -7.52 4.66
N ILE A 76 11.61 -8.73 4.59
CA ILE A 76 10.93 -9.96 5.00
C ILE A 76 10.58 -9.90 6.49
N SER A 77 11.51 -9.53 7.37
CA SER A 77 11.26 -9.48 8.82
C SER A 77 10.22 -8.45 9.26
N ASN A 78 10.01 -7.38 8.47
CA ASN A 78 9.12 -6.29 8.79
C ASN A 78 7.77 -6.37 8.05
N LEU A 79 7.53 -7.43 7.28
CA LEU A 79 6.23 -7.61 6.61
C LEU A 79 5.12 -7.74 7.65
N ASN A 80 3.99 -7.08 7.38
CA ASN A 80 2.77 -7.35 8.11
C ASN A 80 2.16 -8.69 7.63
N PRO A 81 2.18 -9.77 8.44
CA PRO A 81 1.72 -11.09 8.00
C PRO A 81 0.24 -11.13 7.62
N ARG A 82 -0.56 -10.15 8.07
CA ARG A 82 -1.97 -10.02 7.70
C ARG A 82 -2.18 -9.70 6.22
N PHE A 83 -1.25 -8.94 5.63
CA PHE A 83 -1.34 -8.46 4.25
C PHE A 83 -0.28 -9.09 3.33
N ALA A 84 0.68 -9.84 3.89
CA ALA A 84 1.70 -10.54 3.13
C ALA A 84 1.13 -11.69 2.29
N ALA A 85 1.62 -11.84 1.06
CA ALA A 85 1.26 -12.97 0.20
C ALA A 85 1.67 -14.31 0.85
N PRO A 86 0.97 -15.42 0.57
CA PRO A 86 1.21 -16.72 1.22
C PRO A 86 2.67 -17.19 1.22
N VAL A 87 3.36 -17.01 0.09
CA VAL A 87 4.78 -17.40 -0.09
C VAL A 87 5.75 -16.68 0.85
N TRP A 88 5.39 -15.49 1.34
CA TRP A 88 6.22 -14.72 2.27
C TRP A 88 5.91 -15.05 3.73
N ARG A 89 4.70 -15.52 4.04
CA ARG A 89 4.30 -15.85 5.43
C ARG A 89 5.07 -17.06 5.96
N THR A 90 5.41 -18.03 5.11
CA THR A 90 6.20 -19.21 5.51
C THR A 90 7.67 -18.89 5.78
N ARG A 91 8.13 -17.67 5.43
CA ARG A 91 9.51 -17.20 5.65
C ARG A 91 9.64 -16.32 6.89
N LEU A 92 8.54 -16.07 7.61
CA LEU A 92 8.49 -15.15 8.75
C LEU A 92 8.95 -15.76 10.09
N GLY A 93 9.26 -17.07 10.15
CA GLY A 93 9.90 -17.71 11.31
C GLY A 93 9.14 -17.54 12.61
#